data_AF-L2GRU7-F1
#
_entry.id   AF-L2GRU7-F1
#
_cell.length_a   1.000
_cell.length_b   1.000
_cell.length_c   1.000
_cell.angle_alpha   90.00
_cell.angle_beta   90.00
_cell.angle_gamma   90.00
#
_symmetry.space_group_name_H-M   'P 1'
#
loop_
_entity.id
_entity.type
_entity.pdbx_description
1 polymer ?
#
loop_
_entity_poly.entity_id
_entity_poly.type
_entity_poly.pdbx_seq_one_letter_code
_entity_poly.pdbx_strand_id
1 'polypeptide(L)'
;MILFLLLACAESNLRQNLDLFFSHVDNGQLRTARQVISNLFDNDSSNGLVRKKYASFLMELGDYDKILSLFRDDESLVGEATKMKKMSKNLKENVHKIYLKSPFSKPVMVEMIRQKMLTNMGECYTLLSKAKMLFKDDNQITYLRALYHAFRSENKVAHNLLLSSGSNRAGLFKKMCDIFRGLEEESFSYTKTKDFVEKVHSLQMKDQHPSIFYVLLINSLMFFVKNGAEENKKVTEYAELLCRLEPKDDSYVLLVKALLAEGELSQAREQVGKVKNESLRERTLRTIDVMEKKKKEEEKKEEERLKNEEERKRKSREQRRRNEEQRRRSEEQRRRDQKRKEQRYADQYQQYSSSNQDSKGYYKLLGVEPTATPKDIKSKYNRLVLKYDVDRQKVKLTESEKEMLTKKLAEINQARDVLLNPKKRKLYDSGMLDQQGYGRGHGAANNEQVKQMLEAFFGRGGGQSFYFDMGGNQGGYRRSQTFYFV
;
A
#
# COMPACT_ATOMS: atom_id res chain seq x y z
N MET A 1 -60.17 59.25 64.76
CA MET A 1 -60.64 59.26 63.35
C MET A 1 -59.55 59.67 62.36
N ILE A 2 -58.88 60.82 62.53
CA ILE A 2 -57.81 61.29 61.62
C ILE A 2 -56.61 60.32 61.57
N LEU A 3 -56.17 59.79 62.71
CA LEU A 3 -55.07 58.81 62.77
C LEU A 3 -55.42 57.49 62.04
N PHE A 4 -56.66 57.04 62.15
CA PHE A 4 -57.18 55.85 61.46
C PHE A 4 -57.28 56.05 59.94
N LEU A 5 -57.70 57.24 59.49
CA LEU A 5 -57.73 57.59 58.07
C LEU A 5 -56.33 57.71 57.47
N LEU A 6 -55.35 58.24 58.21
CA LEU A 6 -53.96 58.32 57.78
C LEU A 6 -53.30 56.94 57.68
N LEU A 7 -53.55 56.05 58.65
CA LEU A 7 -53.11 54.66 58.60
C LEU A 7 -53.74 53.89 57.42
N ALA A 8 -55.05 54.04 57.22
CA ALA A 8 -55.74 53.40 56.09
C ALA A 8 -55.25 53.92 54.72
N CYS A 9 -54.95 55.21 54.61
CA CYS A 9 -54.34 55.79 53.40
C CYS A 9 -52.92 55.28 53.16
N ALA A 10 -52.11 55.14 54.22
CA ALA A 10 -50.75 54.61 54.12
C ALA A 10 -50.74 53.12 53.71
N GLU A 11 -51.63 52.30 54.27
CA GLU A 11 -51.78 50.88 53.89
C GLU A 11 -52.30 50.72 52.45
N SER A 12 -53.26 51.56 52.04
CA SER A 12 -53.77 51.60 50.66
C SER A 12 -52.65 51.94 49.66
N ASN A 13 -51.83 52.94 49.96
CA ASN A 13 -50.71 53.36 49.11
C ASN A 13 -49.61 52.29 49.03
N LEU A 14 -49.28 51.63 50.14
CA LEU A 14 -48.33 50.51 50.15
C LEU A 14 -48.81 49.37 49.26
N ARG A 15 -50.09 48.98 49.36
CA ARG A 15 -50.67 47.92 48.54
C ARG A 15 -50.62 48.25 47.05
N GLN A 16 -51.01 49.46 46.67
CA GLN A 16 -50.96 49.92 45.28
C GLN A 16 -49.54 49.86 44.69
N ASN A 17 -48.52 50.29 45.44
CA ASN A 17 -47.13 50.23 44.97
C ASN A 17 -46.59 48.80 44.90
N LEU A 18 -47.00 47.90 45.81
CA LEU A 18 -46.64 46.49 45.72
C LEU A 18 -47.32 45.82 44.52
N ASP A 19 -48.58 46.11 44.23
CA ASP A 19 -49.28 45.63 43.04
C ASP A 19 -48.60 46.14 41.76
N LEU A 20 -48.18 47.41 41.74
CA LEU A 20 -47.39 47.99 40.66
C LEU A 20 -46.04 47.29 40.48
N PHE A 21 -45.35 46.99 41.59
CA PHE A 21 -44.11 46.20 41.57
C PHE A 21 -44.32 44.82 40.94
N PHE A 22 -45.34 44.06 41.36
CA PHE A 22 -45.62 42.75 40.79
C PHE A 22 -45.98 42.85 39.31
N SER A 23 -46.80 43.83 38.93
CA SER A 23 -47.12 44.09 37.53
C SER A 23 -45.86 44.33 36.68
N HIS A 24 -44.90 45.11 37.18
CA HIS A 24 -43.62 45.30 36.48
C HIS A 24 -42.80 44.02 36.39
N VAL A 25 -42.77 43.18 37.45
CA VAL A 25 -42.08 41.88 37.43
C VAL A 25 -42.71 40.95 36.39
N ASP A 26 -44.03 40.82 36.39
CA ASP A 26 -44.78 39.96 35.46
C ASP A 26 -44.60 40.40 34.00
N ASN A 27 -44.49 41.71 33.76
CA ASN A 27 -44.21 42.28 32.44
C ASN A 27 -42.71 42.25 32.05
N GLY A 28 -41.84 41.67 32.89
CA GLY A 28 -40.41 41.57 32.66
C GLY A 28 -39.66 42.91 32.74
N GLN A 29 -40.27 43.94 33.29
CA GLN A 29 -39.70 45.27 33.45
C GLN A 29 -38.88 45.35 34.75
N LEU A 30 -37.83 44.53 34.84
CA LEU A 30 -37.06 44.32 36.07
C LEU A 30 -36.40 45.61 36.61
N ARG A 31 -36.04 46.56 35.73
CA ARG A 31 -35.43 47.84 36.13
C ARG A 31 -36.42 48.73 36.86
N THR A 32 -37.64 48.90 36.33
CA THR A 32 -38.69 49.70 36.98
C THR A 32 -39.21 48.99 38.22
N ALA A 33 -39.40 47.66 38.18
CA ALA A 33 -39.72 46.88 39.37
C ALA A 33 -38.70 47.13 40.50
N ARG A 34 -37.40 47.11 40.18
CA ARG A 34 -36.33 47.39 41.15
C ARG A 34 -36.41 48.80 41.74
N GLN A 35 -36.73 49.80 40.92
CA GLN A 35 -36.91 51.17 41.39
C GLN A 35 -38.09 51.28 42.37
N VAL A 36 -39.25 50.72 42.01
CA VAL A 36 -40.46 50.76 42.86
C VAL A 36 -40.20 50.12 44.21
N ILE A 37 -39.66 48.89 44.25
CA ILE A 37 -39.45 48.19 45.52
C ILE A 37 -38.29 48.78 46.35
N SER A 38 -37.26 49.35 45.71
CA SER A 38 -36.20 50.06 46.43
C SER A 38 -36.75 51.33 47.08
N ASN A 39 -37.55 52.13 46.37
CA ASN A 39 -38.15 53.34 46.93
C ASN A 39 -39.08 53.01 48.10
N LEU A 40 -39.86 51.93 48.01
CA LEU A 40 -40.67 51.45 49.13
C LEU A 40 -39.81 51.06 50.35
N PHE A 41 -38.70 50.39 50.11
CA PHE A 41 -37.77 49.99 51.19
C PHE A 41 -37.06 51.20 51.80
N ASP A 42 -36.65 52.18 51.00
CA ASP A 42 -35.97 53.39 51.47
C ASP A 42 -36.92 54.28 52.28
N ASN A 43 -38.23 54.27 51.96
CA ASN A 43 -39.26 54.99 52.71
C ASN A 43 -39.63 54.33 54.05
N ASP A 44 -39.63 52.99 54.12
CA ASP A 44 -39.90 52.24 55.35
C ASP A 44 -39.17 50.89 55.37
N SER A 45 -37.89 50.93 55.79
CA SER A 45 -37.02 49.76 55.87
C SER A 45 -37.38 48.81 57.01
N SER A 46 -38.20 49.28 57.95
CA SER A 46 -38.67 48.50 59.10
C SER A 46 -39.87 47.60 58.77
N ASN A 47 -40.56 47.88 57.66
CA ASN A 47 -41.71 47.11 57.21
C ASN A 47 -41.31 45.68 56.79
N GLY A 48 -41.71 44.70 57.59
CA GLY A 48 -41.36 43.29 57.36
C GLY A 48 -41.80 42.74 55.99
N LEU A 49 -42.94 43.20 55.45
CA LEU A 49 -43.42 42.75 54.14
C LEU A 49 -42.55 43.30 53.01
N VAL A 50 -42.31 44.62 52.99
CA VAL A 50 -41.47 45.28 51.98
C VAL A 50 -40.06 44.71 52.02
N ARG A 51 -39.50 44.59 53.23
CA ARG A 51 -38.18 43.98 53.48
C ARG A 51 -38.09 42.57 52.89
N LYS A 52 -39.05 41.70 53.20
CA LYS A 52 -39.10 40.32 52.67
C LYS A 52 -39.23 40.28 51.15
N LYS A 53 -40.10 41.12 50.56
CA LYS A 53 -40.31 41.17 49.10
C LYS A 53 -39.08 41.71 48.38
N TYR A 54 -38.43 42.74 48.91
CA TYR A 54 -37.21 43.28 48.32
C TYR A 54 -36.06 42.28 48.39
N ALA A 55 -35.85 41.64 49.54
CA ALA A 55 -34.84 40.59 49.70
C ALA A 55 -35.04 39.44 48.70
N SER A 56 -36.29 38.94 48.58
CA SER A 56 -36.64 37.89 47.61
C SER A 56 -36.34 38.33 46.18
N PHE A 57 -36.69 39.56 45.82
CA PHE A 57 -36.45 40.08 44.49
C PHE A 57 -34.96 40.26 44.19
N LEU A 58 -34.16 40.74 45.15
CA LEU A 58 -32.70 40.82 45.01
C LEU A 58 -32.08 39.43 44.84
N MET A 59 -32.61 38.41 45.54
CA MET A 59 -32.18 37.02 45.37
C MET A 59 -32.49 36.52 43.96
N GLU A 60 -33.68 36.81 43.45
CA GLU A 60 -34.10 36.45 42.09
C GLU A 60 -33.26 37.11 40.99
N LEU A 61 -32.85 38.37 41.21
CA LEU A 61 -31.90 39.09 40.35
C LEU A 61 -30.46 38.56 40.47
N GLY A 62 -30.14 37.82 41.52
CA GLY A 62 -28.79 37.38 41.85
C GLY A 62 -27.89 38.48 42.41
N ASP A 63 -28.48 39.54 42.99
CA ASP A 63 -27.76 40.68 43.56
C ASP A 63 -27.39 40.42 45.03
N TYR A 64 -26.58 39.37 45.23
CA TYR A 64 -26.24 38.88 46.57
C TYR A 64 -25.46 39.92 47.39
N ASP A 65 -24.63 40.74 46.74
CA ASP A 65 -23.88 41.80 47.41
C ASP A 65 -24.79 42.83 48.06
N LYS A 66 -25.86 43.21 47.37
CA LYS A 66 -26.84 44.15 47.91
C LYS A 66 -27.59 43.56 49.10
N ILE A 67 -27.92 42.26 49.06
CA ILE A 67 -28.53 41.55 50.20
C ILE A 67 -27.59 41.58 51.41
N LEU A 68 -26.33 41.20 51.23
CA LEU A 68 -25.32 41.18 52.28
C LEU A 68 -25.06 42.58 52.86
N SER A 69 -25.28 43.64 52.07
CA SER A 69 -25.09 45.01 52.52
C SER A 69 -26.28 45.56 53.32
N LEU A 70 -27.52 45.27 52.90
CA LEU A 70 -28.75 45.90 53.40
C LEU A 70 -29.44 45.11 54.52
N PHE A 71 -29.26 43.79 54.59
CA PHE A 71 -30.00 42.92 55.50
C PHE A 71 -29.09 42.20 56.50
N ARG A 72 -28.08 42.92 57.03
CA ARG A 72 -27.02 42.35 57.89
C ARG A 72 -27.54 41.70 59.18
N ASP A 73 -28.69 42.17 59.64
CA ASP A 73 -29.41 41.73 60.82
C ASP A 73 -30.25 40.45 60.60
N ASP A 74 -30.41 39.98 59.36
CA ASP A 74 -31.11 38.72 59.05
C ASP A 74 -30.08 37.60 58.74
N GLU A 75 -29.66 36.87 59.78
CA GLU A 75 -28.64 35.81 59.67
C GLU A 75 -28.98 34.73 58.65
N SER A 76 -30.27 34.37 58.55
CA SER A 76 -30.75 33.34 57.63
C SER A 76 -30.58 33.79 56.18
N LEU A 77 -31.05 34.99 55.87
CA LEU A 77 -30.93 35.58 54.53
C LEU A 77 -29.47 35.83 54.14
N VAL A 78 -28.65 36.31 55.07
CA VAL A 78 -27.20 36.52 54.87
C VAL A 78 -26.50 35.19 54.61
N GLY A 79 -26.85 34.13 55.34
CA GLY A 79 -26.33 32.79 55.13
C GLY A 79 -26.66 32.24 53.74
N GLU A 80 -27.92 32.39 53.31
CA GLU A 80 -28.35 31.96 51.97
C GLU A 80 -27.65 32.79 50.87
N ALA A 81 -27.63 34.12 50.98
CA ALA A 81 -26.96 34.99 49.99
C ALA A 81 -25.45 34.71 49.89
N THR A 82 -24.78 34.45 51.02
CA THR A 82 -23.36 34.08 51.05
C THR A 82 -23.11 32.76 50.33
N LYS A 83 -23.97 31.75 50.58
CA LYS A 83 -23.91 30.46 49.90
C LYS A 83 -24.10 30.63 48.38
N MET A 84 -25.11 31.39 47.97
CA MET A 84 -25.40 31.63 46.56
C MET A 84 -24.28 32.40 45.85
N LYS A 85 -23.71 33.42 46.52
CA LYS A 85 -22.53 34.15 46.04
C LYS A 85 -21.29 33.27 45.92
N LYS A 86 -21.10 32.31 46.82
CA LYS A 86 -20.00 31.33 46.71
C LYS A 86 -20.20 30.42 45.50
N MET A 87 -21.43 29.92 45.29
CA MET A 87 -21.76 29.07 44.15
C MET A 87 -21.62 29.79 42.81
N SER A 88 -21.95 31.10 42.74
CA SER A 88 -21.84 31.87 41.50
C SER A 88 -20.41 32.06 41.00
N LYS A 89 -19.38 31.89 41.85
CA LYS A 89 -17.97 31.85 41.42
C LYS A 89 -17.71 30.69 40.45
N ASN A 90 -18.37 29.55 40.66
CA ASN A 90 -18.31 28.37 39.79
C ASN A 90 -19.65 28.20 39.06
N LEU A 91 -20.06 29.25 38.33
CA LEU A 91 -21.39 29.33 37.73
C LEU A 91 -21.72 28.12 36.85
N LYS A 92 -20.80 27.68 35.98
CA LYS A 92 -21.06 26.57 35.04
C LYS A 92 -21.51 25.29 35.74
N GLU A 93 -20.84 24.91 36.83
CA GLU A 93 -21.14 23.70 37.60
C GLU A 93 -22.43 23.84 38.41
N ASN A 94 -22.73 25.06 38.86
CA ASN A 94 -23.80 25.33 39.80
C ASN A 94 -25.05 25.95 39.17
N VAL A 95 -25.07 26.19 37.85
CA VAL A 95 -26.08 27.02 37.18
C VAL A 95 -27.50 26.53 37.42
N HIS A 96 -27.71 25.21 37.46
CA HIS A 96 -29.03 24.62 37.70
C HIS A 96 -29.57 24.97 39.08
N LYS A 97 -28.74 24.83 40.12
CA LYS A 97 -29.11 25.18 41.50
C LYS A 97 -29.27 26.68 41.66
N ILE A 98 -28.42 27.46 41.01
CA ILE A 98 -28.48 28.92 41.07
C ILE A 98 -29.74 29.44 40.39
N TYR A 99 -30.10 28.90 39.23
CA TYR A 99 -31.26 29.34 38.46
C TYR A 99 -32.59 29.15 39.22
N LEU A 100 -32.70 28.13 40.07
CA LEU A 100 -33.89 27.92 40.91
C LEU A 100 -34.14 29.08 41.89
N LYS A 101 -33.09 29.79 42.28
CA LYS A 101 -33.14 30.90 43.24
C LYS A 101 -32.98 32.27 42.58
N SER A 102 -32.27 32.32 41.46
CA SER A 102 -31.91 33.55 40.75
C SER A 102 -32.30 33.49 39.27
N PRO A 103 -33.59 33.26 38.95
CA PRO A 103 -34.05 33.07 37.57
C PRO A 103 -33.99 34.34 36.72
N PHE A 104 -33.83 35.53 37.32
CA PHE A 104 -33.75 36.80 36.61
C PHE A 104 -32.31 37.31 36.45
N SER A 105 -31.33 36.56 36.95
CA SER A 105 -29.92 36.88 36.76
C SER A 105 -29.48 36.60 35.33
N LYS A 106 -29.08 37.64 34.59
CA LYS A 106 -28.63 37.52 33.18
C LYS A 106 -27.48 36.51 33.01
N PRO A 107 -26.38 36.55 33.79
CA PRO A 107 -25.30 35.57 33.65
C PRO A 107 -25.76 34.12 33.84
N VAL A 108 -26.64 33.88 34.83
CA VAL A 108 -27.19 32.56 35.13
C VAL A 108 -28.07 32.07 33.98
N MET A 109 -28.94 32.93 33.46
CA MET A 109 -29.82 32.59 32.34
C MET A 109 -29.03 32.31 31.05
N VAL A 110 -28.04 33.14 30.74
CA VAL A 110 -27.15 32.94 29.58
C VAL A 110 -26.45 31.58 29.67
N GLU A 111 -25.89 31.24 30.83
CA GLU A 111 -25.20 29.95 31.02
C GLU A 111 -26.18 28.77 30.96
N MET A 112 -27.38 28.90 31.54
CA MET A 112 -28.42 27.88 31.45
C MET A 112 -28.82 27.62 30.00
N ILE A 113 -29.05 28.68 29.22
CA ILE A 113 -29.40 28.56 27.79
C ILE A 113 -28.30 27.81 27.03
N ARG A 114 -27.02 28.13 27.28
CA ARG A 114 -25.88 27.45 26.63
C ARG A 114 -25.86 25.95 26.93
N GLN A 115 -26.11 25.55 28.18
CA GLN A 115 -26.14 24.13 28.56
C GLN A 115 -27.37 23.41 27.97
N LYS A 116 -28.53 24.07 27.98
CA LYS A 116 -29.77 23.50 27.42
C LYS A 116 -29.72 23.38 25.90
N MET A 117 -28.99 24.25 25.22
CA MET A 117 -28.79 24.15 23.76
C MET A 117 -28.14 22.82 23.33
N LEU A 118 -27.32 22.20 24.19
CA LEU A 118 -26.66 20.92 23.91
C LEU A 118 -27.45 19.70 24.38
N THR A 119 -28.39 19.88 25.32
CA THR A 119 -29.04 18.78 26.04
C THR A 119 -30.54 18.70 25.80
N ASN A 120 -31.24 19.84 25.74
CA ASN A 120 -32.68 19.93 25.53
C ASN A 120 -33.06 21.23 24.81
N MET A 121 -33.26 21.13 23.49
CA MET A 121 -33.63 22.27 22.64
C MET A 121 -35.02 22.84 22.94
N GLY A 122 -35.95 22.04 23.49
CA GLY A 122 -37.28 22.49 23.89
C GLY A 122 -37.21 23.43 25.10
N GLU A 123 -36.50 23.03 26.15
CA GLU A 123 -36.23 23.89 27.31
C GLU A 123 -35.37 25.11 26.93
N CYS A 124 -34.43 24.95 26.00
CA CYS A 124 -33.64 26.07 25.49
C CYS A 124 -34.54 27.16 24.87
N TYR A 125 -35.55 26.77 24.09
CA TYR A 125 -36.50 27.70 23.48
C TYR A 125 -37.32 28.48 24.51
N THR A 126 -37.82 27.81 25.55
CA THR A 126 -38.61 28.47 26.61
C THR A 126 -37.75 29.48 27.38
N LEU A 127 -36.51 29.12 27.69
CA LEU A 127 -35.54 30.02 28.33
C LEU A 127 -35.17 31.21 27.45
N LEU A 128 -34.96 31.00 26.15
CA LEU A 128 -34.67 32.08 25.19
C LEU A 128 -35.84 33.05 25.05
N SER A 129 -37.07 32.53 25.06
CA SER A 129 -38.29 33.34 25.01
C SER A 129 -38.40 34.22 26.26
N LYS A 130 -38.14 33.65 27.43
CA LYS A 130 -38.07 34.39 28.70
C LYS A 130 -36.94 35.43 28.69
N ALA A 131 -35.75 35.07 28.23
CA ALA A 131 -34.61 35.97 28.13
C ALA A 131 -34.89 37.17 27.23
N LYS A 132 -35.54 36.94 26.08
CA LYS A 132 -35.95 38.01 25.16
C LYS A 132 -36.92 38.99 25.81
N MET A 133 -37.83 38.51 26.65
CA MET A 133 -38.77 39.37 27.37
C MET A 133 -38.06 40.22 28.44
N LEU A 134 -37.16 39.61 29.21
CA LEU A 134 -36.47 40.26 30.34
C LEU A 134 -35.35 41.22 29.91
N PHE A 135 -34.65 40.89 28.82
CA PHE A 135 -33.47 41.62 28.34
C PHE A 135 -33.70 42.09 26.91
N LYS A 136 -34.64 43.02 26.74
CA LYS A 136 -34.95 43.63 25.44
C LYS A 136 -33.71 44.31 24.85
N ASP A 137 -33.55 44.17 23.54
CA ASP A 137 -32.46 44.76 22.74
C ASP A 137 -31.04 44.38 23.20
N ASP A 138 -30.91 43.25 23.89
CA ASP A 138 -29.62 42.76 24.34
C ASP A 138 -28.91 41.96 23.25
N ASN A 139 -27.73 42.44 22.83
CA ASN A 139 -26.93 41.80 21.78
C ASN A 139 -26.53 40.36 22.14
N GLN A 140 -26.27 40.07 23.42
CA GLN A 140 -25.88 38.72 23.86
C GLN A 140 -27.05 37.75 23.76
N ILE A 141 -28.26 38.18 24.11
CA ILE A 141 -29.46 37.35 23.95
C ILE A 141 -29.80 37.16 22.47
N THR A 142 -29.64 38.20 21.65
CA THR A 142 -29.79 38.10 20.19
C THR A 142 -28.78 37.11 19.58
N TYR A 143 -27.53 37.11 20.04
CA TYR A 143 -26.51 36.14 19.66
C TYR A 143 -26.88 34.70 20.08
N LEU A 144 -27.37 34.48 21.30
CA LEU A 144 -27.84 33.15 21.74
C LEU A 144 -29.03 32.65 20.90
N ARG A 145 -29.92 33.55 20.47
CA ARG A 145 -30.97 33.19 19.51
C ARG A 145 -30.39 32.79 18.16
N ALA A 146 -29.37 33.49 17.68
CA ALA A 146 -28.68 33.12 16.46
C ALA A 146 -28.06 31.72 16.55
N LEU A 147 -27.40 31.41 17.68
CA LEU A 147 -26.89 30.08 17.99
C LEU A 147 -28.01 29.03 17.96
N TYR A 148 -29.14 29.29 18.62
CA TYR A 148 -30.29 28.37 18.62
C TYR A 148 -30.76 28.02 17.21
N HIS A 149 -30.91 29.02 16.34
CA HIS A 149 -31.32 28.80 14.95
C HIS A 149 -30.25 28.06 14.14
N ALA A 150 -28.96 28.33 14.37
CA ALA A 150 -27.87 27.55 13.75
C ALA A 150 -27.90 26.08 14.20
N PHE A 151 -28.22 25.82 15.47
CA PHE A 151 -28.38 24.47 16.00
C PHE A 151 -29.56 23.71 15.38
N ARG A 152 -30.54 24.42 14.84
CA ARG A 152 -31.68 23.87 14.08
C ARG A 152 -31.42 23.81 12.57
N SER A 153 -30.19 24.12 12.13
CA SER A 153 -29.84 24.24 10.71
C SER A 153 -30.60 25.34 9.95
N GLU A 154 -31.18 26.31 10.67
CA GLU A 154 -31.88 27.47 10.11
C GLU A 154 -30.88 28.60 9.76
N ASN A 155 -29.90 28.28 8.91
CA ASN A 155 -28.70 29.08 8.68
C ASN A 155 -28.96 30.54 8.25
N LYS A 156 -30.01 30.78 7.45
CA LYS A 156 -30.40 32.13 7.01
C LYS A 156 -30.87 32.99 8.20
N VAL A 157 -31.70 32.44 9.07
CA VAL A 157 -32.21 33.12 10.27
C VAL A 157 -31.07 33.39 11.25
N ALA A 158 -30.21 32.38 11.47
CA ALA A 158 -29.03 32.51 12.30
C ALA A 158 -28.12 33.65 11.82
N HIS A 159 -27.80 33.69 10.52
CA HIS A 159 -26.97 34.75 9.94
C HIS A 159 -27.55 36.16 10.16
N ASN A 160 -28.84 36.36 9.91
CA ASN A 160 -29.49 37.66 10.10
C ASN A 160 -29.44 38.11 11.57
N LEU A 161 -29.61 37.19 12.51
CA LEU A 161 -29.47 37.48 13.95
C LEU A 161 -28.01 37.74 14.37
N LEU A 162 -27.03 37.09 13.73
CA LEU A 162 -25.62 37.39 13.96
C LEU A 162 -25.28 38.82 13.50
N LEU A 163 -25.81 39.26 12.36
CA LEU A 163 -25.65 40.64 11.89
C LEU A 163 -26.28 41.63 12.87
N SER A 164 -27.52 41.41 13.30
CA SER A 164 -28.21 42.33 14.20
C SER A 164 -27.62 42.38 15.61
N SER A 165 -26.97 41.31 16.08
CA SER A 165 -26.21 41.30 17.33
C SER A 165 -24.82 41.97 17.24
N GLY A 166 -24.40 42.39 16.04
CA GLY A 166 -23.08 42.99 15.80
C GLY A 166 -21.93 41.97 15.86
N SER A 167 -22.22 40.68 15.64
CA SER A 167 -21.19 39.63 15.70
C SER A 167 -20.24 39.70 14.51
N ASN A 168 -18.94 39.76 14.78
CA ASN A 168 -17.89 39.66 13.75
C ASN A 168 -17.84 38.28 13.05
N ARG A 169 -18.56 37.27 13.56
CA ARG A 169 -18.64 35.94 12.97
C ARG A 169 -19.69 35.83 11.87
N ALA A 170 -20.59 36.80 11.71
CA ALA A 170 -21.74 36.70 10.81
C ALA A 170 -21.34 36.39 9.35
N GLY A 171 -20.37 37.13 8.81
CA GLY A 171 -19.88 36.94 7.43
C GLY A 171 -19.15 35.61 7.25
N LEU A 172 -18.31 35.23 8.21
CA LEU A 172 -17.59 33.95 8.17
C LEU A 172 -18.56 32.76 8.25
N PHE A 173 -19.55 32.82 9.14
CA PHE A 173 -20.57 31.79 9.27
C PHE A 173 -21.32 31.55 7.96
N LYS A 174 -21.85 32.62 7.34
CA LYS A 174 -22.51 32.54 6.04
C LYS A 174 -21.61 31.91 4.98
N LYS A 175 -20.36 32.38 4.87
CA LYS A 175 -19.38 31.85 3.92
C LYS A 175 -19.16 30.35 4.10
N MET A 176 -19.01 29.87 5.34
CA MET A 176 -18.80 28.45 5.61
C MET A 176 -20.04 27.62 5.28
N CYS A 177 -21.25 28.11 5.58
CA CYS A 177 -22.50 27.44 5.20
C CYS A 177 -22.67 27.36 3.68
N ASP A 178 -22.33 28.41 2.94
CA ASP A 178 -22.45 28.43 1.48
C ASP A 178 -21.41 27.49 0.82
N ILE A 179 -20.19 27.43 1.34
CA ILE A 179 -19.18 26.44 0.89
C ILE A 179 -19.69 25.02 1.12
N PHE A 180 -20.25 24.72 2.32
CA PHE A 180 -20.75 23.39 2.61
C PHE A 180 -21.89 22.97 1.68
N ARG A 181 -22.84 23.88 1.43
CA ARG A 181 -23.92 23.64 0.46
C ARG A 181 -23.38 23.28 -0.92
N GLY A 182 -22.35 23.99 -1.38
CA GLY A 182 -21.69 23.68 -2.65
C GLY A 182 -21.05 22.28 -2.66
N LEU A 183 -20.45 21.85 -1.55
CA LEU A 183 -19.91 20.49 -1.42
C LEU A 183 -20.99 19.40 -1.44
N GLU A 184 -22.20 19.69 -0.96
CA GLU A 184 -23.34 18.76 -1.00
C GLU A 184 -23.96 18.66 -2.42
N GLU A 185 -23.86 19.72 -3.23
CA GLU A 185 -24.40 19.78 -4.59
C GLU A 185 -23.43 19.21 -5.66
N GLU A 186 -22.12 19.30 -5.41
CA GLU A 186 -21.07 18.74 -6.28
C GLU A 186 -20.89 17.22 -6.10
N SER A 187 -20.21 16.57 -7.06
CA SER A 187 -19.70 15.22 -6.85
C SER A 187 -18.72 15.18 -5.67
N PHE A 188 -18.86 14.19 -4.80
CA PHE A 188 -18.01 14.07 -3.62
C PHE A 188 -16.51 14.13 -3.96
N SER A 189 -15.78 14.94 -3.19
CA SER A 189 -14.34 15.06 -3.30
C SER A 189 -13.72 14.91 -1.92
N TYR A 190 -12.99 13.82 -1.72
CA TYR A 190 -12.37 13.50 -0.42
C TYR A 190 -11.49 14.65 0.09
N THR A 191 -10.59 15.18 -0.74
CA THR A 191 -9.64 16.23 -0.35
C THR A 191 -10.35 17.54 0.01
N LYS A 192 -11.21 18.05 -0.89
CA LYS A 192 -11.96 19.30 -0.64
C LYS A 192 -12.80 19.22 0.63
N THR A 193 -13.48 18.10 0.84
CA THR A 193 -14.38 17.91 1.99
C THR A 193 -13.59 17.76 3.29
N LYS A 194 -12.45 17.03 3.26
CA LYS A 194 -11.53 16.92 4.39
C LYS A 194 -11.02 18.29 4.84
N ASP A 195 -10.49 19.08 3.89
CA ASP A 195 -9.97 20.42 4.17
C ASP A 195 -11.06 21.33 4.78
N PHE A 196 -12.29 21.20 4.28
CA PHE A 196 -13.43 21.93 4.84
C PHE A 196 -13.74 21.53 6.28
N VAL A 197 -13.85 20.22 6.57
CA VAL A 197 -14.12 19.69 7.91
C VAL A 197 -13.05 20.15 8.90
N GLU A 198 -11.77 20.03 8.55
CA GLU A 198 -10.65 20.47 9.39
C GLU A 198 -10.69 21.97 9.66
N LYS A 199 -11.03 22.76 8.64
CA LYS A 199 -11.20 24.21 8.79
C LYS A 199 -12.35 24.54 9.74
N VAL A 200 -13.52 23.93 9.59
CA VAL A 200 -14.68 24.15 10.49
C VAL A 200 -14.33 23.71 11.91
N HIS A 201 -13.66 22.57 12.08
CA HIS A 201 -13.21 22.08 13.39
C HIS A 201 -12.27 23.08 14.06
N SER A 202 -11.29 23.62 13.32
CA SER A 202 -10.39 24.65 13.84
C SER A 202 -11.11 25.94 14.27
N LEU A 203 -12.18 26.32 13.58
CA LEU A 203 -13.00 27.47 13.93
C LEU A 203 -13.81 27.22 15.20
N GLN A 204 -14.41 26.04 15.31
CA GLN A 204 -15.18 25.62 16.48
C GLN A 204 -14.31 25.57 17.75
N MET A 205 -13.08 25.05 17.65
CA MET A 205 -12.16 24.96 18.79
C MET A 205 -11.68 26.33 19.31
N LYS A 206 -11.73 27.37 18.47
CA LYS A 206 -11.34 28.75 18.83
C LYS A 206 -12.51 29.60 19.34
N ASP A 207 -13.73 29.06 19.34
CA ASP A 207 -14.95 29.80 19.63
C ASP A 207 -15.45 29.56 21.07
N GLN A 208 -16.32 30.43 21.56
CA GLN A 208 -16.97 30.18 22.85
C GLN A 208 -17.89 28.97 22.73
N HIS A 209 -17.94 28.13 23.77
CA HIS A 209 -18.81 26.96 23.79
C HIS A 209 -20.24 27.33 24.25
N PRO A 210 -21.31 26.87 23.56
CA PRO A 210 -21.29 26.18 22.27
C PRO A 210 -20.98 27.13 21.10
N SER A 211 -20.20 26.63 20.14
CA SER A 211 -19.79 27.40 18.95
C SER A 211 -20.93 27.51 17.94
N ILE A 212 -20.98 28.62 17.21
CA ILE A 212 -21.89 28.78 16.06
C ILE A 212 -21.61 27.77 14.93
N PHE A 213 -20.39 27.25 14.87
CA PHE A 213 -19.97 26.27 13.87
C PHE A 213 -20.24 24.82 14.29
N TYR A 214 -20.78 24.58 15.49
CA TYR A 214 -20.94 23.24 16.05
C TYR A 214 -21.78 22.32 15.14
N VAL A 215 -22.99 22.72 14.79
CA VAL A 215 -23.86 21.89 13.93
C VAL A 215 -23.34 21.82 12.49
N LEU A 216 -22.70 22.87 11.99
CA LEU A 216 -22.03 22.80 10.68
C LEU A 216 -20.91 21.75 10.69
N LEU A 217 -20.13 21.66 11.76
CA LEU A 217 -19.10 20.63 11.91
C LEU A 217 -19.72 19.23 11.91
N ILE A 218 -20.75 19.01 12.74
CA ILE A 218 -21.47 17.73 12.80
C ILE A 218 -21.96 17.31 11.42
N ASN A 219 -22.70 18.18 10.73
CA ASN A 219 -23.26 17.87 9.42
C ASN A 219 -22.14 17.58 8.39
N SER A 220 -21.06 18.37 8.42
CA SER A 220 -19.92 18.16 7.53
C SER A 220 -19.14 16.87 7.82
N LEU A 221 -19.01 16.49 9.10
CA LEU A 221 -18.43 15.22 9.50
C LEU A 221 -19.31 14.04 9.06
N MET A 222 -20.62 14.12 9.29
CA MET A 222 -21.57 13.09 8.83
C MET A 222 -21.49 12.91 7.31
N PHE A 223 -21.49 14.01 6.55
CA PHE A 223 -21.34 13.98 5.10
C PHE A 223 -19.99 13.38 4.68
N PHE A 224 -18.89 13.85 5.28
CA PHE A 224 -17.54 13.38 4.95
C PHE A 224 -17.33 11.90 5.25
N VAL A 225 -17.70 11.45 6.45
CA VAL A 225 -17.53 10.06 6.89
C VAL A 225 -18.40 9.14 6.04
N LYS A 226 -19.66 9.50 5.78
CA LYS A 226 -20.56 8.68 4.97
C LYS A 226 -19.98 8.44 3.57
N ASN A 227 -19.69 9.52 2.84
CA ASN A 227 -19.21 9.40 1.45
C ASN A 227 -17.79 8.83 1.39
N GLY A 228 -16.91 9.21 2.34
CA GLY A 228 -15.56 8.68 2.40
C GLY A 228 -15.53 7.17 2.67
N ALA A 229 -16.39 6.65 3.55
CA ALA A 229 -16.51 5.22 3.77
C ALA A 229 -17.07 4.48 2.53
N GLU A 230 -18.03 5.07 1.82
CA GLU A 230 -18.57 4.50 0.58
C GLU A 230 -17.51 4.40 -0.53
N GLU A 231 -16.55 5.34 -0.59
CA GLU A 231 -15.39 5.28 -1.48
C GLU A 231 -14.18 4.48 -0.94
N ASN A 232 -14.35 3.73 0.17
CA ASN A 232 -13.28 3.00 0.87
C ASN A 232 -12.06 3.86 1.23
N LYS A 233 -12.31 5.10 1.66
CA LYS A 233 -11.28 6.03 2.14
C LYS A 233 -11.10 5.92 3.65
N LYS A 234 -9.93 6.34 4.13
CA LYS A 234 -9.64 6.43 5.56
C LYS A 234 -10.39 7.60 6.20
N VAL A 235 -11.40 7.30 7.01
CA VAL A 235 -12.26 8.30 7.67
C VAL A 235 -12.56 7.95 9.13
N THR A 236 -11.97 6.88 9.67
CA THR A 236 -12.23 6.40 11.04
C THR A 236 -12.00 7.49 12.09
N GLU A 237 -10.89 8.23 12.03
CA GLU A 237 -10.59 9.33 13.00
C GLU A 237 -11.69 10.41 13.03
N TYR A 238 -12.31 10.70 11.88
CA TYR A 238 -13.39 11.68 11.78
C TYR A 238 -14.71 11.12 12.29
N ALA A 239 -14.95 9.82 12.09
CA ALA A 239 -16.09 9.13 12.66
C ALA A 239 -16.00 9.05 14.19
N GLU A 240 -14.81 8.82 14.74
CA GLU A 240 -14.56 8.89 16.18
C GLU A 240 -14.76 10.30 16.74
N LEU A 241 -14.29 11.34 16.02
CA LEU A 241 -14.59 12.73 16.37
C LEU A 241 -16.10 12.99 16.39
N LEU A 242 -16.83 12.52 15.37
CA LEU A 242 -18.28 12.61 15.32
C LEU A 242 -18.93 11.92 16.53
N CYS A 243 -18.51 10.71 16.91
CA CYS A 243 -19.02 10.02 18.09
C CYS A 243 -18.73 10.78 19.40
N ARG A 244 -17.58 11.47 19.51
CA ARG A 244 -17.26 12.29 20.69
C ARG A 244 -18.14 13.52 20.80
N LEU A 245 -18.45 14.17 19.67
CA LEU A 245 -19.29 15.35 19.64
C LEU A 245 -20.78 14.99 19.78
N GLU A 246 -21.22 13.93 19.10
CA GLU A 246 -22.61 13.49 19.07
C GLU A 246 -22.71 11.96 19.22
N PRO A 247 -22.74 11.44 20.45
CA PRO A 247 -22.80 10.00 20.73
C PRO A 247 -24.20 9.43 20.52
N LYS A 248 -24.67 9.45 19.26
CA LYS A 248 -25.96 8.92 18.80
C LYS A 248 -25.76 7.67 17.95
N ASP A 249 -26.85 6.92 17.74
CA ASP A 249 -26.84 5.68 16.96
C ASP A 249 -26.29 5.89 15.54
N ASP A 250 -26.69 6.97 14.86
CA ASP A 250 -26.22 7.29 13.50
C ASP A 250 -24.70 7.50 13.45
N SER A 251 -24.13 8.18 14.45
CA SER A 251 -22.69 8.41 14.56
C SER A 251 -21.93 7.09 14.74
N TYR A 252 -22.41 6.20 15.61
CA TYR A 252 -21.81 4.88 15.81
C TYR A 252 -21.96 3.99 14.57
N VAL A 253 -23.10 4.04 13.87
CA VAL A 253 -23.29 3.31 12.60
C VAL A 253 -22.30 3.81 11.55
N LEU A 254 -22.06 5.12 11.46
CA LEU A 254 -21.06 5.69 10.55
C LEU A 254 -19.63 5.29 10.94
N LEU A 255 -19.28 5.24 12.23
CA LEU A 255 -18.00 4.72 12.71
C LEU A 255 -17.80 3.25 12.31
N VAL A 256 -18.83 2.43 12.48
CA VAL A 256 -18.77 1.03 12.06
C VAL A 256 -18.57 0.90 10.56
N LYS A 257 -19.25 1.72 9.75
CA LYS A 257 -19.03 1.75 8.30
C LYS A 257 -17.61 2.16 7.93
N ALA A 258 -17.04 3.15 8.60
CA ALA A 258 -15.65 3.58 8.39
C ALA A 258 -14.66 2.44 8.70
N LEU A 259 -14.83 1.77 9.85
CA LEU A 259 -13.99 0.64 10.24
C LEU A 259 -14.11 -0.54 9.26
N LEU A 260 -15.32 -0.83 8.79
CA LEU A 260 -15.55 -1.86 7.77
C LEU A 260 -14.85 -1.53 6.45
N ALA A 261 -14.91 -0.28 6.01
CA ALA A 261 -14.25 0.19 4.79
C ALA A 261 -12.70 0.09 4.88
N GLU A 262 -12.15 0.24 6.09
CA GLU A 262 -10.72 0.11 6.36
C GLU A 262 -10.29 -1.34 6.69
N GLY A 263 -11.22 -2.29 6.78
CA GLY A 263 -10.96 -3.71 7.03
C GLY A 263 -10.82 -4.10 8.52
N GLU A 264 -11.11 -3.17 9.44
CA GLU A 264 -11.00 -3.32 10.89
C GLU A 264 -12.23 -3.99 11.51
N LEU A 265 -12.50 -5.24 11.11
CA LEU A 265 -13.73 -5.98 11.47
C LEU A 265 -13.93 -6.17 12.97
N SER A 266 -12.85 -6.43 13.72
CA SER A 266 -12.92 -6.66 15.18
C SER A 266 -13.36 -5.40 15.92
N GLN A 267 -12.79 -4.25 15.56
CA GLN A 267 -13.16 -2.96 16.13
C GLN A 267 -14.58 -2.58 15.71
N ALA A 268 -14.95 -2.81 14.44
CA ALA A 268 -16.30 -2.59 13.96
C ALA A 268 -17.35 -3.33 14.80
N ARG A 269 -17.11 -4.62 15.12
CA ARG A 269 -18.00 -5.42 15.97
C ARG A 269 -18.11 -4.88 17.40
N GLU A 270 -17.02 -4.43 17.99
CA GLU A 270 -17.03 -3.81 19.32
C GLU A 270 -17.89 -2.53 19.33
N GLN A 271 -17.72 -1.66 18.34
CA GLN A 271 -18.42 -0.38 18.30
C GLN A 271 -19.94 -0.53 18.06
N VAL A 272 -20.39 -1.60 17.39
CA VAL A 272 -21.83 -1.86 17.20
C VAL A 272 -22.57 -2.06 18.53
N GLY A 273 -21.90 -2.55 19.58
CA GLY A 273 -22.49 -2.68 20.92
C GLY A 273 -22.96 -1.34 21.52
N LYS A 274 -22.44 -0.21 21.04
CA LYS A 274 -22.82 1.14 21.49
C LYS A 274 -24.09 1.67 20.83
N VAL A 275 -24.59 1.01 19.78
CA VAL A 275 -25.85 1.36 19.10
C VAL A 275 -27.05 0.91 19.94
N LYS A 276 -27.87 1.86 20.35
CA LYS A 276 -29.04 1.63 21.22
C LYS A 276 -30.23 1.08 20.45
N ASN A 277 -30.52 1.63 19.27
CA ASN A 277 -31.60 1.15 18.41
C ASN A 277 -31.31 -0.28 17.94
N GLU A 278 -32.17 -1.21 18.36
CA GLU A 278 -32.02 -2.64 18.11
C GLU A 278 -32.05 -3.00 16.62
N SER A 279 -32.98 -2.41 15.85
CA SER A 279 -33.10 -2.66 14.42
C SER A 279 -31.85 -2.23 13.64
N LEU A 280 -31.33 -1.03 13.94
CA LEU A 280 -30.09 -0.53 13.34
C LEU A 280 -28.88 -1.38 13.74
N ARG A 281 -28.81 -1.77 15.02
CA ARG A 281 -27.75 -2.65 15.55
C ARG A 281 -27.73 -3.98 14.82
N GLU A 282 -28.87 -4.66 14.70
CA GLU A 282 -28.97 -5.93 13.99
C GLU A 282 -28.60 -5.82 12.51
N ARG A 283 -29.07 -4.78 11.82
CA ARG A 283 -28.74 -4.57 10.41
C ARG A 283 -27.23 -4.37 10.22
N THR A 284 -26.61 -3.65 11.14
CA THR A 284 -25.17 -3.38 11.12
C THR A 284 -24.37 -4.66 11.43
N LEU A 285 -24.79 -5.46 12.42
CA LEU A 285 -24.19 -6.78 12.72
C LEU A 285 -24.25 -7.72 11.51
N ARG A 286 -25.40 -7.83 10.84
CA ARG A 286 -25.53 -8.66 9.63
C ARG A 286 -24.53 -8.25 8.54
N THR A 287 -24.27 -6.95 8.41
CA THR A 287 -23.28 -6.44 7.44
C THR A 287 -21.87 -6.87 7.83
N ILE A 288 -21.52 -6.80 9.12
CA ILE A 288 -20.24 -7.29 9.64
C ILE A 288 -20.11 -8.81 9.40
N ASP A 289 -21.14 -9.60 9.71
CA ASP A 289 -21.12 -11.06 9.53
C ASP A 289 -20.84 -11.46 8.08
N VAL A 290 -21.46 -10.76 7.12
CA VAL A 290 -21.22 -10.98 5.68
C VAL A 290 -19.78 -10.67 5.31
N MET A 291 -19.22 -9.56 5.82
CA MET A 291 -17.84 -9.15 5.54
C MET A 291 -16.82 -10.11 6.17
N GLU A 292 -17.05 -10.54 7.43
CA GLU A 292 -16.23 -11.55 8.10
C GLU A 292 -16.25 -12.89 7.36
N LYS A 293 -17.42 -13.31 6.86
CA LYS A 293 -17.54 -14.53 6.06
C LYS A 293 -16.76 -14.42 4.74
N LYS A 294 -16.90 -13.30 4.02
CA LYS A 294 -16.13 -13.04 2.79
C LYS A 294 -14.63 -13.07 3.04
N LYS A 295 -14.15 -12.39 4.09
CA LYS A 295 -12.73 -12.38 4.48
C LYS A 295 -12.20 -13.78 4.76
N LYS A 296 -12.95 -14.59 5.54
CA LYS A 296 -12.59 -15.99 5.79
C LYS A 296 -12.57 -16.85 4.53
N GLU A 297 -13.49 -16.61 3.59
CA GLU A 297 -13.48 -17.32 2.30
C GLU A 297 -12.29 -16.93 1.42
N GLU A 298 -11.91 -15.65 1.40
CA GLU A 298 -10.71 -15.15 0.70
C GLU A 298 -9.42 -15.71 1.31
N GLU A 299 -9.30 -15.73 2.64
CA GLU A 299 -8.17 -16.32 3.36
C GLU A 299 -8.01 -17.82 3.03
N LYS A 300 -9.12 -18.58 3.01
CA LYS A 300 -9.11 -20.00 2.62
C LYS A 300 -8.68 -20.20 1.17
N LYS A 301 -9.19 -19.37 0.24
CA LYS A 301 -8.80 -19.44 -1.18
C LYS A 301 -7.32 -19.16 -1.35
N GLU A 302 -6.78 -18.18 -0.64
CA GLU A 302 -5.36 -17.86 -0.72
C GLU A 302 -4.48 -18.98 -0.12
N GLU A 303 -4.90 -19.57 1.00
CA GLU A 303 -4.22 -20.74 1.58
C GLU A 303 -4.20 -21.93 0.61
N GLU A 304 -5.30 -22.20 -0.07
CA GLU A 304 -5.38 -23.24 -1.10
C GLU A 304 -4.50 -22.94 -2.31
N ARG A 305 -4.42 -21.68 -2.74
CA ARG A 305 -3.53 -21.25 -3.84
C ARG A 305 -2.07 -21.47 -3.47
N LEU A 306 -1.66 -21.12 -2.25
CA LEU A 306 -0.31 -21.33 -1.76
C LEU A 306 0.04 -22.83 -1.69
N LYS A 307 -0.87 -23.66 -1.17
CA LYS A 307 -0.70 -25.13 -1.15
C LYS A 307 -0.53 -25.70 -2.55
N ASN A 308 -1.37 -25.28 -3.50
CA ASN A 308 -1.29 -25.70 -4.90
C ASN A 308 0.02 -25.25 -5.58
N GLU A 309 0.50 -24.04 -5.27
CA GLU A 309 1.77 -23.53 -5.78
C GLU A 309 2.96 -24.32 -5.22
N GLU A 310 2.97 -24.63 -3.92
CA GLU A 310 3.98 -25.47 -3.29
C GLU A 310 3.99 -26.89 -3.87
N GLU A 311 2.82 -27.49 -4.11
CA GLU A 311 2.73 -28.82 -4.72
C GLU A 311 3.28 -28.80 -6.16
N ARG A 312 2.97 -27.77 -6.95
CA ARG A 312 3.54 -27.59 -8.30
C ARG A 312 5.07 -27.44 -8.24
N LYS A 313 5.60 -26.65 -7.31
CA LYS A 313 7.05 -26.52 -7.10
C LYS A 313 7.68 -27.85 -6.69
N ARG A 314 7.03 -28.64 -5.83
CA ARG A 314 7.49 -29.98 -5.43
C ARG A 314 7.54 -30.94 -6.62
N LYS A 315 6.46 -31.05 -7.40
CA LYS A 315 6.42 -31.89 -8.62
C LYS A 315 7.49 -31.49 -9.63
N SER A 316 7.70 -30.17 -9.83
CA SER A 316 8.75 -29.65 -10.71
C SER A 316 10.16 -30.02 -10.21
N ARG A 317 10.44 -29.91 -8.90
CA ARG A 317 11.71 -30.35 -8.30
C ARG A 317 11.93 -31.86 -8.46
N GLU A 318 10.90 -32.68 -8.27
CA GLU A 318 10.99 -34.12 -8.42
C GLU A 318 11.25 -34.52 -9.88
N GLN A 319 10.56 -33.89 -10.84
CA GLN A 319 10.80 -34.10 -12.26
C GLN A 319 12.22 -33.71 -12.67
N ARG A 320 12.73 -32.57 -12.16
CA ARG A 320 14.12 -32.16 -12.39
C ARG A 320 15.11 -33.21 -11.87
N ARG A 321 14.89 -33.76 -10.66
CA ARG A 321 15.72 -34.84 -10.10
C ARG A 321 15.69 -36.09 -10.97
N ARG A 322 14.51 -36.54 -11.42
CA ARG A 322 14.36 -37.71 -12.30
C ARG A 322 15.08 -37.51 -13.64
N ASN A 323 14.93 -36.33 -14.25
CA ASN A 323 15.60 -35.99 -15.51
C ASN A 323 17.12 -35.95 -15.33
N GLU A 324 17.61 -35.40 -14.21
CA GLU A 324 19.04 -35.34 -13.90
C GLU A 324 19.61 -36.75 -13.68
N GLU A 325 18.88 -37.61 -12.96
CA GLU A 325 19.29 -39.00 -12.73
C GLU A 325 19.33 -39.81 -14.05
N GLN A 326 18.35 -39.63 -14.93
CA GLN A 326 18.37 -40.22 -16.27
C GLN A 326 19.57 -39.73 -17.09
N ARG A 327 19.86 -38.42 -17.09
CA ARG A 327 21.05 -37.87 -17.77
C ARG A 327 22.33 -38.48 -17.23
N ARG A 328 22.49 -38.58 -15.90
CA ARG A 328 23.66 -39.22 -15.28
C ARG A 328 23.81 -40.68 -15.71
N ARG A 329 22.73 -41.47 -15.73
CA ARG A 329 22.75 -42.87 -16.20
C ARG A 329 23.15 -42.98 -17.67
N SER A 330 22.58 -42.13 -18.53
CA SER A 330 22.92 -42.11 -19.97
C SER A 330 24.38 -41.67 -20.20
N GLU A 331 24.87 -40.69 -19.45
CA GLU A 331 26.28 -40.27 -19.50
C GLU A 331 27.22 -41.36 -19.01
N GLU A 332 26.88 -42.05 -17.93
CA GLU A 332 27.67 -43.16 -17.40
C GLU A 332 27.72 -44.33 -18.41
N GLN A 333 26.60 -44.66 -19.03
CA GLN A 333 26.54 -45.67 -20.08
C GLN A 333 27.40 -45.27 -21.29
N ARG A 334 27.31 -44.01 -21.75
CA ARG A 334 28.19 -43.47 -22.80
C ARG A 334 29.67 -43.58 -22.43
N ARG A 335 30.04 -43.28 -21.19
CA ARG A 335 31.43 -43.44 -20.71
C ARG A 335 31.87 -44.91 -20.71
N ARG A 336 31.00 -45.84 -20.30
CA ARG A 336 31.29 -47.28 -20.35
C ARG A 336 31.45 -47.78 -21.78
N ASP A 337 30.58 -47.36 -22.69
CA ASP A 337 30.64 -47.71 -24.11
C ASP A 337 31.90 -47.14 -24.76
N GLN A 338 32.27 -45.91 -24.42
CA GLN A 338 33.51 -45.29 -24.87
C GLN A 338 34.73 -46.07 -24.37
N LYS A 339 34.80 -46.41 -23.07
CA LYS A 339 35.87 -47.25 -22.53
C LYS A 339 35.96 -48.61 -23.22
N ARG A 340 34.82 -49.26 -23.51
CA ARG A 340 34.78 -50.53 -24.23
C ARG A 340 35.31 -50.39 -25.66
N LYS A 341 34.97 -49.30 -26.36
CA LYS A 341 35.53 -49.01 -27.68
C LYS A 341 37.03 -48.78 -27.60
N GLU A 342 37.50 -47.96 -26.67
CA GLU A 342 38.93 -47.70 -26.44
C GLU A 342 39.71 -48.99 -26.14
N GLN A 343 39.16 -49.88 -25.30
CA GLN A 343 39.74 -51.21 -25.06
C GLN A 343 39.81 -52.06 -26.32
N ARG A 344 38.72 -52.16 -27.10
CA ARG A 344 38.72 -52.89 -28.39
C ARG A 344 39.77 -52.34 -29.36
N TYR A 345 39.91 -51.02 -29.43
CA TYR A 345 40.93 -50.38 -30.27
C TYR A 345 42.35 -50.70 -29.75
N ALA A 346 42.57 -50.68 -28.43
CA ALA A 346 43.85 -51.04 -27.83
C ALA A 346 44.24 -52.50 -28.10
N ASP A 347 43.30 -53.44 -27.95
CA ASP A 347 43.50 -54.86 -28.23
C ASP A 347 43.83 -55.09 -29.72
N GLN A 348 43.08 -54.43 -30.61
CA GLN A 348 43.33 -54.47 -32.05
C GLN A 348 44.74 -53.93 -32.39
N TYR A 349 45.16 -52.83 -31.75
CA TYR A 349 46.46 -52.22 -31.98
C TYR A 349 47.63 -53.10 -31.48
N GLN A 350 47.48 -53.77 -30.34
CA GLN A 350 48.46 -54.75 -29.85
C GLN A 350 48.61 -55.93 -30.82
N GLN A 351 47.51 -56.37 -31.43
CA GLN A 351 47.52 -57.44 -32.43
C GLN A 351 48.27 -57.03 -33.72
N TYR A 352 48.14 -55.78 -34.18
CA TYR A 352 48.82 -55.28 -35.38
C TYR A 352 50.31 -55.00 -35.19
N SER A 353 50.74 -54.57 -34.00
CA SER A 353 52.15 -54.27 -33.74
C SER A 353 53.07 -55.52 -33.76
N SER A 354 52.51 -56.73 -33.88
CA SER A 354 53.24 -58.00 -33.84
C SER A 354 53.57 -58.59 -35.24
N SER A 355 53.17 -57.94 -36.33
CA SER A 355 53.41 -58.43 -37.71
C SER A 355 54.36 -57.51 -38.50
N ASN A 356 55.60 -57.98 -38.74
CA ASN A 356 56.52 -57.69 -39.85
C ASN A 356 56.66 -56.21 -40.35
N GLN A 357 57.72 -55.54 -39.91
CA GLN A 357 58.06 -54.11 -40.16
C GLN A 357 58.33 -53.68 -41.62
N ASP A 358 58.21 -54.56 -42.61
CA ASP A 358 58.39 -54.19 -44.03
C ASP A 358 57.47 -54.97 -44.96
N SER A 359 56.16 -54.88 -44.72
CA SER A 359 55.10 -55.60 -45.46
C SER A 359 55.21 -55.48 -46.99
N LYS A 360 55.56 -54.31 -47.55
CA LYS A 360 55.72 -54.11 -49.00
C LYS A 360 57.17 -54.09 -49.47
N GLY A 361 58.12 -54.35 -48.58
CA GLY A 361 59.54 -54.36 -48.95
C GLY A 361 60.10 -52.97 -49.28
N TYR A 362 59.44 -51.84 -48.94
CA TYR A 362 59.91 -50.50 -49.33
C TYR A 362 61.29 -50.15 -48.76
N TYR A 363 61.58 -50.57 -47.52
CA TYR A 363 62.91 -50.39 -46.94
C TYR A 363 63.94 -51.24 -47.68
N LYS A 364 63.60 -52.51 -47.96
CA LYS A 364 64.43 -53.40 -48.78
C LYS A 364 64.64 -52.89 -50.22
N LEU A 365 63.61 -52.30 -50.85
CA LEU A 365 63.64 -51.81 -52.22
C LEU A 365 64.57 -50.61 -52.38
N LEU A 366 64.57 -49.69 -51.40
CA LEU A 366 65.49 -48.56 -51.36
C LEU A 366 66.87 -48.93 -50.79
N GLY A 367 67.03 -50.13 -50.22
CA GLY A 367 68.27 -50.60 -49.61
C GLY A 367 68.69 -49.77 -48.40
N VAL A 368 67.70 -49.43 -47.56
CA VAL A 368 67.84 -48.63 -46.34
C VAL A 368 67.24 -49.38 -45.15
N GLU A 369 67.82 -49.19 -43.97
CA GLU A 369 67.27 -49.72 -42.73
C GLU A 369 65.99 -48.97 -42.32
N PRO A 370 65.07 -49.60 -41.55
CA PRO A 370 63.89 -48.94 -40.98
C PRO A 370 64.22 -47.71 -40.12
N THR A 371 65.47 -47.57 -39.66
CA THR A 371 65.98 -46.43 -38.89
C THR A 371 66.63 -45.33 -39.75
N ALA A 372 66.68 -45.49 -41.08
CA ALA A 372 67.37 -44.57 -41.97
C ALA A 372 66.80 -43.14 -41.91
N THR A 373 67.67 -42.13 -41.95
CA THR A 373 67.22 -40.72 -41.91
C THR A 373 66.62 -40.31 -43.26
N PRO A 374 65.80 -39.24 -43.33
CA PRO A 374 65.28 -38.73 -44.60
C PRO A 374 66.39 -38.39 -45.61
N LYS A 375 67.55 -37.97 -45.11
CA LYS A 375 68.75 -37.69 -45.93
C LYS A 375 69.31 -38.95 -46.56
N ASP A 376 69.35 -40.06 -45.82
CA ASP A 376 69.82 -41.36 -46.32
C ASP A 376 68.87 -41.96 -47.36
N ILE A 377 67.56 -41.86 -47.12
CA ILE A 377 66.51 -42.28 -48.05
C ILE A 377 66.62 -41.51 -49.36
N LYS A 378 66.76 -40.18 -49.30
CA LYS A 378 66.92 -39.32 -50.48
C LYS A 378 68.22 -39.63 -51.24
N SER A 379 69.32 -39.87 -50.53
CA SER A 379 70.62 -40.22 -51.11
C SER A 379 70.56 -41.57 -51.87
N LYS A 380 69.97 -42.60 -51.25
CA LYS A 380 69.81 -43.94 -51.85
C LYS A 380 68.84 -43.92 -53.03
N TYR A 381 67.72 -43.21 -52.90
CA TYR A 381 66.79 -42.97 -54.00
C TYR A 381 67.49 -42.34 -55.21
N ASN A 382 68.25 -41.25 -55.01
CA ASN A 382 68.96 -40.60 -56.11
C ASN A 382 69.94 -41.54 -56.82
N ARG A 383 70.65 -42.41 -56.08
CA ARG A 383 71.53 -43.43 -56.67
C ARG A 383 70.76 -44.49 -57.47
N LEU A 384 69.58 -44.90 -57.01
CA LEU A 384 68.74 -45.86 -57.69
C LEU A 384 68.09 -45.27 -58.95
N VAL A 385 67.64 -44.01 -58.90
CA VAL A 385 67.14 -43.30 -60.10
C VAL A 385 68.22 -43.23 -61.17
N LEU A 386 69.46 -42.85 -60.81
CA LEU A 386 70.58 -42.82 -61.77
C LEU A 386 70.87 -44.18 -62.42
N LYS A 387 70.57 -45.28 -61.72
CA LYS A 387 70.79 -46.65 -62.19
C LYS A 387 69.67 -47.13 -63.12
N TYR A 388 68.43 -46.73 -62.84
CA TYR A 388 67.24 -47.24 -63.54
C TYR A 388 66.58 -46.24 -64.51
N ASP A 389 67.10 -45.01 -64.61
CA ASP A 389 66.68 -43.99 -65.58
C ASP A 389 67.11 -44.38 -67.01
N VAL A 390 66.13 -44.60 -67.88
CA VAL A 390 66.30 -45.06 -69.27
C VAL A 390 67.05 -44.03 -70.11
N ASP A 391 66.85 -42.73 -69.86
CA ASP A 391 67.47 -41.63 -70.62
C ASP A 391 68.95 -41.45 -70.29
N ARG A 392 69.41 -41.98 -69.15
CA ARG A 392 70.80 -41.89 -68.71
C ARG A 392 71.65 -43.09 -69.11
N GLN A 393 71.07 -44.09 -69.77
CA GLN A 393 71.82 -45.27 -70.20
C GLN A 393 72.59 -45.00 -71.50
N LYS A 394 73.90 -45.24 -71.49
CA LYS A 394 74.81 -44.96 -72.61
C LYS A 394 74.74 -46.00 -73.75
N VAL A 395 73.78 -46.92 -73.71
CA VAL A 395 73.66 -48.08 -74.61
C VAL A 395 72.26 -48.09 -75.23
N LYS A 396 72.12 -48.49 -76.50
CA LYS A 396 70.79 -48.67 -77.13
C LYS A 396 70.06 -49.84 -76.45
N LEU A 397 69.03 -49.50 -75.67
CA LEU A 397 68.18 -50.47 -74.97
C LEU A 397 67.09 -51.04 -75.88
N THR A 398 66.79 -52.33 -75.71
CA THR A 398 65.61 -52.96 -76.31
C THR A 398 64.32 -52.51 -75.63
N GLU A 399 63.18 -52.60 -76.32
CA GLU A 399 61.87 -52.19 -75.79
C GLU A 399 61.53 -52.88 -74.44
N SER A 400 61.90 -54.16 -74.31
CA SER A 400 61.67 -54.97 -73.09
C SER A 400 62.51 -54.49 -71.90
N GLU A 401 63.77 -54.08 -72.14
CA GLU A 401 64.64 -53.58 -71.08
C GLU A 401 64.17 -52.22 -70.57
N LYS A 402 63.69 -51.35 -71.47
CA LYS A 402 63.08 -50.06 -71.12
C LYS A 402 61.85 -50.27 -70.22
N GLU A 403 60.99 -51.23 -70.53
CA GLU A 403 59.80 -51.50 -69.72
C GLU A 403 60.17 -52.01 -68.31
N MET A 404 61.16 -52.90 -68.18
CA MET A 404 61.63 -53.37 -66.87
C MET A 404 62.27 -52.26 -66.03
N LEU A 405 63.09 -51.41 -66.65
CA LEU A 405 63.71 -50.23 -66.02
C LEU A 405 62.63 -49.27 -65.49
N THR A 406 61.63 -48.99 -66.32
CA THR A 406 60.52 -48.09 -65.99
C THR A 406 59.66 -48.65 -64.85
N LYS A 407 59.38 -49.96 -64.84
CA LYS A 407 58.64 -50.61 -63.74
C LYS A 407 59.40 -50.54 -62.41
N LYS A 408 60.70 -50.86 -62.40
CA LYS A 408 61.52 -50.75 -61.18
C LYS A 408 61.62 -49.32 -60.68
N LEU A 409 61.76 -48.35 -61.58
CA LEU A 409 61.80 -46.93 -61.22
C LEU A 409 60.46 -46.47 -60.60
N ALA A 410 59.33 -46.96 -61.11
CA ALA A 410 58.01 -46.68 -60.55
C ALA A 410 57.87 -47.21 -59.11
N GLU A 411 58.32 -48.43 -58.83
CA GLU A 411 58.32 -49.01 -57.48
C GLU A 411 59.24 -48.22 -56.53
N ILE A 412 60.43 -47.82 -56.99
CA ILE A 412 61.38 -47.00 -56.23
C ILE A 412 60.81 -45.61 -55.92
N ASN A 413 60.09 -44.99 -56.86
CA ASN A 413 59.38 -43.73 -56.65
C ASN A 413 58.28 -43.89 -55.59
N GLN A 414 57.51 -44.97 -55.64
CA GLN A 414 56.47 -45.26 -54.66
C GLN A 414 57.06 -45.47 -53.26
N ALA A 415 58.15 -46.23 -53.14
CA ALA A 415 58.85 -46.43 -51.87
C ALA A 415 59.40 -45.11 -51.31
N ARG A 416 59.98 -44.25 -52.15
CA ARG A 416 60.43 -42.91 -51.74
C ARG A 416 59.26 -42.06 -51.22
N ASP A 417 58.14 -42.03 -51.92
CA ASP A 417 57.01 -41.18 -51.55
C ASP A 417 56.37 -41.57 -50.23
N VAL A 418 56.40 -42.86 -49.90
CA VAL A 418 55.93 -43.38 -48.61
C VAL A 418 56.97 -43.10 -47.51
N LEU A 419 58.25 -43.44 -47.74
CA LEU A 419 59.30 -43.38 -46.70
C LEU A 419 59.86 -41.97 -46.43
N LEU A 420 59.81 -41.05 -47.40
CA LEU A 420 60.34 -39.69 -47.24
C LEU A 420 59.35 -38.76 -46.51
N ASN A 421 58.04 -39.06 -46.57
CA ASN A 421 57.03 -38.27 -45.87
C ASN A 421 56.86 -38.79 -44.44
N PRO A 422 57.18 -38.00 -43.39
CA PRO A 422 57.13 -38.47 -42.00
C PRO A 422 55.77 -39.04 -41.58
N LYS A 423 54.68 -38.49 -42.12
CA LYS A 423 53.32 -38.96 -41.82
C LYS A 423 53.03 -40.29 -42.53
N LYS A 424 53.42 -40.44 -43.80
CA LYS A 424 53.21 -41.70 -44.56
C LYS A 424 54.14 -42.81 -44.09
N ARG A 425 55.38 -42.49 -43.72
CA ARG A 425 56.32 -43.43 -43.11
C ARG A 425 55.79 -43.96 -41.79
N LYS A 426 55.29 -43.10 -40.91
CA LYS A 426 54.67 -43.52 -39.64
C LYS A 426 53.47 -44.45 -39.85
N LEU A 427 52.65 -44.19 -40.86
CA LEU A 427 51.50 -45.06 -41.20
C LEU A 427 51.92 -46.38 -41.87
N TYR A 428 53.02 -46.37 -42.62
CA TYR A 428 53.62 -47.58 -43.20
C TYR A 428 54.26 -48.45 -42.10
N ASP A 429 55.06 -47.85 -41.22
CA ASP A 429 55.70 -48.51 -40.08
C ASP A 429 54.69 -49.08 -39.07
N SER A 430 53.49 -48.49 -39.01
CA SER A 430 52.40 -48.96 -38.14
C SER A 430 51.51 -50.03 -38.79
N GLY A 431 51.85 -50.51 -39.99
CA GLY A 431 51.06 -51.48 -40.74
C GLY A 431 49.70 -50.98 -41.22
N MET A 432 49.40 -49.67 -41.07
CA MET A 432 48.10 -49.10 -41.47
C MET A 432 48.02 -48.82 -42.98
N LEU A 433 49.18 -48.70 -43.65
CA LEU A 433 49.27 -48.54 -45.10
C LEU A 433 49.15 -49.88 -45.87
N ASP A 434 49.10 -51.00 -45.14
CA ASP A 434 49.07 -52.38 -45.65
C ASP A 434 47.67 -52.99 -45.75
N GLN A 435 46.63 -52.27 -45.33
CA GLN A 435 45.26 -52.68 -45.61
C GLN A 435 44.95 -52.40 -47.09
N GLN A 436 45.28 -53.41 -47.90
CA GLN A 436 44.80 -53.72 -49.25
C GLN A 436 43.55 -52.89 -49.64
N GLY A 437 43.73 -51.85 -50.47
CA GLY A 437 42.57 -51.11 -50.97
C GLY A 437 42.75 -49.69 -51.51
N TYR A 438 43.93 -49.07 -51.47
CA TYR A 438 44.10 -47.70 -52.02
C TYR A 438 44.42 -47.65 -53.53
N GLY A 439 44.21 -48.73 -54.29
CA GLY A 439 44.53 -48.77 -55.72
C GLY A 439 43.77 -49.77 -56.60
N ARG A 440 42.83 -50.57 -56.07
CA ARG A 440 41.92 -51.39 -56.88
C ARG A 440 40.56 -51.46 -56.18
N GLY A 441 39.50 -51.27 -56.97
CA GLY A 441 38.14 -51.07 -56.50
C GLY A 441 37.53 -52.23 -55.69
N HIS A 442 36.44 -51.86 -55.01
CA HIS A 442 35.48 -52.66 -54.24
C HIS A 442 35.92 -53.17 -52.85
N GLY A 443 35.27 -52.65 -51.81
CA GLY A 443 35.27 -53.21 -50.46
C GLY A 443 35.04 -52.17 -49.37
N ALA A 444 33.79 -52.05 -48.92
CA ALA A 444 33.26 -51.15 -47.89
C ALA A 444 34.10 -51.05 -46.59
N ALA A 445 35.03 -50.09 -46.53
CA ALA A 445 35.48 -49.48 -45.29
C ALA A 445 34.91 -48.06 -45.24
N ASN A 446 34.03 -47.81 -44.28
CA ASN A 446 33.38 -46.51 -44.14
C ASN A 446 34.45 -45.42 -43.95
N ASN A 447 34.41 -44.37 -44.77
CA ASN A 447 35.33 -43.22 -44.73
C ASN A 447 35.43 -42.62 -43.30
N GLU A 448 34.36 -42.77 -42.52
CA GLU A 448 34.27 -42.41 -41.09
C GLU A 448 35.22 -43.21 -40.18
N GLN A 449 35.39 -44.52 -40.43
CA GLN A 449 36.26 -45.39 -39.61
C GLN A 449 37.73 -45.09 -39.86
N VAL A 450 38.11 -44.83 -41.11
CA VAL A 450 39.48 -44.42 -41.47
C VAL A 450 39.81 -43.05 -40.87
N LYS A 451 38.86 -42.11 -40.90
CA LYS A 451 39.01 -40.79 -40.29
C LYS A 451 39.15 -40.85 -38.76
N GLN A 452 38.30 -41.64 -38.08
CA GLN A 452 38.39 -41.85 -36.63
C GLN A 452 39.67 -42.59 -36.22
N MET A 453 40.16 -43.51 -37.04
CA MET A 453 41.42 -44.24 -36.83
C MET A 453 42.63 -43.30 -36.99
N LEU A 454 42.63 -42.41 -38.00
CA LEU A 454 43.65 -41.38 -38.15
C LEU A 454 43.64 -40.35 -37.01
N GLU A 455 42.46 -39.93 -36.55
CA GLU A 455 42.32 -39.00 -35.41
C GLU A 455 42.82 -39.61 -34.09
N ALA A 456 42.59 -40.91 -33.86
CA ALA A 456 43.15 -41.63 -32.71
C ALA A 456 44.68 -41.78 -32.80
N PHE A 457 45.22 -41.93 -34.01
CA PHE A 457 46.66 -42.16 -34.25
C PHE A 457 47.51 -40.87 -34.20
N PHE A 458 46.95 -39.74 -34.66
CA PHE A 458 47.63 -38.45 -34.66
C PHE A 458 47.24 -37.55 -33.48
N GLY A 459 46.27 -37.97 -32.67
CA GLY A 459 45.82 -37.24 -31.48
C GLY A 459 44.96 -36.02 -31.84
N ARG A 460 43.99 -35.74 -30.96
CA ARG A 460 43.04 -34.62 -31.08
C ARG A 460 43.69 -33.29 -30.71
N GLY A 461 44.76 -32.91 -31.43
CA GLY A 461 45.55 -31.70 -31.20
C GLY A 461 46.03 -31.08 -32.50
N GLY A 462 45.38 -29.98 -32.90
CA GLY A 462 45.85 -29.10 -33.98
C GLY A 462 45.02 -29.20 -35.25
N GLY A 463 44.15 -28.20 -35.45
CA GLY A 463 43.37 -28.03 -36.68
C GLY A 463 44.28 -27.80 -37.89
N GLN A 464 44.49 -28.87 -38.65
CA GLN A 464 44.91 -28.80 -40.05
C GLN A 464 44.06 -29.79 -40.84
N SER A 465 43.24 -29.27 -41.74
CA SER A 465 42.48 -30.06 -42.70
C SER A 465 43.45 -30.90 -43.55
N PHE A 466 43.32 -32.22 -43.48
CA PHE A 466 44.03 -33.14 -44.36
C PHE A 466 43.32 -33.15 -45.73
N TYR A 467 43.94 -32.49 -46.72
CA TYR A 467 43.62 -32.70 -48.13
C TYR A 467 44.39 -33.91 -48.64
N PHE A 468 43.69 -35.02 -48.88
CA PHE A 468 44.17 -36.03 -49.82
C PHE A 468 43.74 -35.56 -51.21
N ASP A 469 44.71 -35.15 -52.03
CA ASP A 469 44.49 -34.92 -53.45
C ASP A 469 44.28 -36.28 -54.14
N MET A 470 43.03 -36.74 -54.10
CA MET A 470 42.53 -37.77 -55.01
C MET A 470 42.00 -37.04 -56.26
N GLY A 471 42.95 -36.45 -57.00
CA GLY A 471 42.70 -35.64 -58.19
C GLY A 471 42.83 -36.44 -59.47
N GLY A 472 41.89 -37.37 -59.70
CA GLY A 472 41.51 -37.78 -61.05
C GLY A 472 40.65 -36.67 -61.67
N ASN A 473 41.14 -36.11 -62.77
CA ASN A 473 40.55 -35.04 -63.58
C ASN A 473 39.05 -35.26 -63.89
N GLN A 474 38.13 -34.44 -63.33
CA GLN A 474 36.95 -33.88 -64.02
C GLN A 474 36.01 -33.10 -63.06
N GLY A 475 35.89 -31.79 -63.32
CA GLY A 475 34.62 -31.05 -63.36
C GLY A 475 33.81 -30.80 -62.08
N GLY A 476 33.68 -29.51 -61.71
CA GLY A 476 32.37 -28.97 -61.33
C GLY A 476 32.18 -28.44 -59.90
N TYR A 477 31.92 -27.12 -59.82
CA TYR A 477 31.14 -26.41 -58.79
C TYR A 477 31.59 -26.45 -57.33
N ARG A 478 32.34 -25.39 -56.94
CA ARG A 478 32.35 -24.87 -55.57
C ARG A 478 31.00 -24.20 -55.27
N ARG A 479 30.21 -24.76 -54.34
CA ARG A 479 29.22 -24.00 -53.58
C ARG A 479 29.72 -23.81 -52.15
N SER A 480 30.03 -22.57 -51.83
CA SER A 480 30.25 -22.07 -50.47
C SER A 480 28.91 -21.98 -49.74
N GLN A 481 28.81 -22.57 -48.56
CA GLN A 481 27.85 -22.11 -47.55
C GLN A 481 28.62 -21.78 -46.27
N THR A 482 28.65 -20.49 -45.98
CA THR A 482 29.17 -19.89 -44.75
C THR A 482 28.02 -19.86 -43.75
N PHE A 483 28.20 -20.44 -42.56
CA PHE A 483 27.28 -20.28 -41.43
C PHE A 483 27.77 -19.13 -40.53
N TYR A 484 26.87 -18.22 -40.17
CA TYR A 484 27.08 -17.24 -39.11
C TYR A 484 26.54 -17.82 -37.79
N PHE A 485 27.32 -17.73 -36.71
CA PHE A 485 26.90 -18.02 -35.34
C PHE A 485 26.70 -16.70 -34.57
N VAL A 486 25.65 -16.65 -33.76
CA VAL A 486 25.52 -15.78 -32.58
C VAL A 486 25.86 -16.62 -31.35
#